data_AF-A0A6M7TRR4-F1
#
_entry.id   AF-A0A6M7TRR4-F1
#
_cell.length_a   1.000
_cell.length_b   1.000
_cell.length_c   1.000
_cell.angle_alpha   90.00
_cell.angle_beta   90.00
_cell.angle_gamma   90.00
#
_symmetry.space_group_name_H-M   'P 1'
#
loop_
_entity.id
_entity.type
_entity.pdbx_description
1 polymer ?
#
loop_
_entity_poly.entity_id
_entity_poly.type
_entity_poly.pdbx_seq_one_letter_code
_entity_poly.pdbx_strand_id
1 'polypeptide(L)'
;MNFSDRPRYLERLRLRKMAKSQHAFVRGSAWLFYDWLNKHDEGLPQGPAAWICGDCHLGNLGALSDLEGGVAIQIRDFDQTVIGNPADDLVRLGLSLASAIRSSDLPGVTTAHMLDNLLAGYIKAAPSSGARGSEDLRKLLKRAAHRRWHNLALERFEGQQKQLPRNRRFWPLHHPERSQVRTFCQVLDISGLTPETEQHGKKGWEFMDAAYWIKGCSSLGHLRFAALMRGKHRRMALLDIKEATAAAAPSARRAQMPGNHAERVRAGARAMSPNLGDRMVCGEIEGKPVFVRAISPRDMKLEIDRLTSRQTQALARHLGSIVGEAHARQMDVADWRCWTRELSHATGANTKTPSWLWTSVIDLLATHELAYLDHCRRFALAN
;
A
#
# COMPACT_ATOMS: atom_id res chain seq x y z
N MET A 1 -23.20 13.45 -14.03
CA MET A 1 -23.29 11.99 -13.80
C MET A 1 -24.29 11.79 -12.68
N ASN A 2 -25.32 10.98 -12.89
CA ASN A 2 -26.27 10.68 -11.81
C ASN A 2 -25.57 9.80 -10.76
N PHE A 3 -26.00 9.86 -9.50
CA PHE A 3 -25.42 9.05 -8.41
C PHE A 3 -25.42 7.56 -8.75
N SER A 4 -26.52 7.10 -9.35
CA SER A 4 -26.74 5.73 -9.79
C SER A 4 -25.73 5.25 -10.85
N ASP A 5 -25.13 6.17 -11.63
CA ASP A 5 -24.18 5.82 -12.68
C ASP A 5 -22.74 5.68 -12.18
N ARG A 6 -22.46 6.19 -10.97
CA ARG A 6 -21.11 6.24 -10.40
C ARG A 6 -20.47 4.84 -10.35
N PRO A 7 -21.12 3.78 -9.83
CA PRO A 7 -20.51 2.44 -9.78
C PRO A 7 -20.09 1.94 -11.16
N ARG A 8 -20.97 2.04 -12.16
CA ARG A 8 -20.70 1.61 -13.55
C ARG A 8 -19.54 2.39 -14.19
N TYR A 9 -19.41 3.68 -13.87
CA TYR A 9 -18.27 4.45 -14.36
C TYR A 9 -16.97 4.06 -13.66
N LEU A 10 -16.98 3.90 -12.33
CA LEU A 10 -15.80 3.50 -11.56
C LEU A 10 -15.29 2.13 -12.01
N GLU A 11 -16.20 1.21 -12.34
CA GLU A 11 -15.85 -0.09 -12.90
C GLU A 11 -15.18 0.04 -14.27
N ARG A 12 -15.77 0.81 -15.21
CA ARG A 12 -15.11 1.10 -16.50
C ARG A 12 -13.75 1.75 -16.34
N LEU A 13 -13.60 2.66 -15.37
CA LEU A 13 -12.32 3.28 -15.05
C LEU A 13 -11.30 2.28 -14.48
N ARG A 14 -11.74 1.32 -13.67
CA ARG A 14 -10.92 0.21 -13.18
C ARG A 14 -10.41 -0.63 -14.35
N LEU A 15 -11.31 -1.10 -15.22
CA LEU A 15 -10.96 -1.90 -16.40
C LEU A 15 -9.94 -1.18 -17.29
N ARG A 16 -10.17 0.11 -17.56
CA ARG A 16 -9.24 0.95 -18.33
C ARG A 16 -7.88 1.12 -17.66
N LYS A 17 -7.83 1.24 -16.32
CA LYS A 17 -6.57 1.35 -15.58
C LYS A 17 -5.78 0.05 -15.65
N MET A 18 -6.45 -1.09 -15.53
CA MET A 18 -5.85 -2.42 -15.61
C MET A 18 -5.31 -2.73 -17.01
N ALA A 19 -5.93 -2.23 -18.07
CA ALA A 19 -5.49 -2.40 -19.45
C ALA A 19 -4.24 -1.58 -19.84
N LYS A 20 -3.69 -0.74 -18.95
CA LYS A 20 -2.56 0.16 -19.29
C LYS A 20 -1.21 -0.53 -19.40
N SER A 21 -0.98 -1.55 -18.56
CA SER A 21 0.26 -2.33 -18.53
C SER A 21 0.09 -3.55 -17.65
N GLN A 22 0.95 -4.56 -17.83
CA GLN A 22 0.98 -5.76 -16.98
C GLN A 22 1.13 -5.39 -15.50
N HIS A 23 2.03 -4.46 -15.17
CA HIS A 23 2.20 -4.00 -13.79
C HIS A 23 0.94 -3.34 -13.21
N ALA A 24 0.19 -2.57 -14.02
CA ALA A 24 -1.08 -1.99 -13.61
C ALA A 24 -2.16 -3.05 -13.39
N PHE A 25 -2.18 -4.10 -14.24
CA PHE A 25 -3.07 -5.24 -14.11
C PHE A 25 -2.82 -6.01 -12.80
N VAL A 26 -1.57 -6.40 -12.52
CA VAL A 26 -1.16 -7.12 -11.29
C VAL A 26 -1.58 -6.38 -10.00
N ARG A 27 -1.60 -5.04 -10.04
CA ARG A 27 -2.09 -4.21 -8.94
C ARG A 27 -3.62 -4.13 -8.85
N GLY A 28 -4.32 -4.31 -9.96
CA GLY A 28 -5.78 -4.32 -10.03
C GLY A 28 -6.39 -5.69 -9.76
N SER A 29 -5.62 -6.76 -9.94
CA SER A 29 -6.03 -8.17 -9.93
C SER A 29 -5.52 -8.97 -8.71
N ALA A 30 -5.44 -8.34 -7.53
CA ALA A 30 -4.91 -9.00 -6.32
C ALA A 30 -5.63 -10.32 -5.99
N TRP A 31 -6.88 -10.50 -6.40
CA TRP A 31 -7.61 -11.76 -6.25
C TRP A 31 -6.93 -12.97 -6.91
N LEU A 32 -6.20 -12.79 -8.02
CA LEU A 32 -5.47 -13.87 -8.68
C LEU A 32 -4.31 -14.37 -7.80
N PHE A 33 -3.71 -13.46 -7.04
CA PHE A 33 -2.67 -13.82 -6.07
C PHE A 33 -3.26 -14.62 -4.90
N TYR A 34 -4.41 -14.22 -4.37
CA TYR A 34 -5.08 -14.96 -3.29
C TYR A 34 -5.61 -16.33 -3.74
N ASP A 35 -6.18 -16.43 -4.93
CA ASP A 35 -6.58 -17.72 -5.52
C ASP A 35 -5.39 -18.66 -5.70
N TRP A 36 -4.24 -18.12 -6.12
CA TRP A 36 -3.00 -18.87 -6.23
C TRP A 36 -2.50 -19.34 -4.86
N LEU A 37 -2.48 -18.47 -3.84
CA LEU A 37 -2.09 -18.83 -2.47
C LEU A 37 -2.94 -19.98 -1.92
N ASN A 38 -4.26 -19.90 -2.07
CA ASN A 38 -5.18 -20.93 -1.58
C ASN A 38 -4.95 -22.31 -2.22
N LYS A 39 -4.31 -22.37 -3.39
CA LYS A 39 -3.99 -23.63 -4.10
C LYS A 39 -2.58 -24.15 -3.82
N HIS A 40 -1.68 -23.32 -3.29
CA HIS A 40 -0.25 -23.60 -3.20
C HIS A 40 0.34 -23.41 -1.81
N ASP A 41 -0.50 -23.36 -0.76
CA ASP A 41 -0.06 -23.12 0.63
C ASP A 41 1.01 -24.12 1.10
N GLU A 42 0.93 -25.39 0.67
CA GLU A 42 1.90 -26.44 1.03
C GLU A 42 3.31 -26.25 0.44
N GLY A 43 3.44 -25.46 -0.64
CA GLY A 43 4.71 -25.24 -1.34
C GLY A 43 5.54 -24.06 -0.80
N LEU A 44 4.99 -23.31 0.16
CA LEU A 44 5.62 -22.12 0.74
C LEU A 44 6.25 -22.44 2.10
N PRO A 45 7.39 -21.79 2.44
CA PRO A 45 7.95 -21.87 3.79
C PRO A 45 6.91 -21.44 4.84
N GLN A 46 6.73 -22.27 5.86
CA GLN A 46 5.71 -22.03 6.89
C GLN A 46 6.29 -21.16 8.00
N GLY A 47 5.97 -19.87 7.95
CA GLY A 47 6.47 -18.87 8.88
C GLY A 47 5.63 -18.72 10.16
N PRO A 48 6.16 -18.00 11.15
CA PRO A 48 5.40 -17.64 12.35
C PRO A 48 4.21 -16.76 11.98
N ALA A 49 3.12 -16.86 12.74
CA ALA A 49 1.97 -15.98 12.58
C ALA A 49 2.33 -14.55 13.00
N ALA A 50 2.39 -13.64 12.05
CA ALA A 50 2.67 -12.22 12.28
C ALA A 50 1.77 -11.34 11.43
N TRP A 51 1.63 -10.07 11.78
CA TRP A 51 0.94 -9.12 10.91
C TRP A 51 1.71 -8.98 9.60
N ILE A 52 1.00 -9.21 8.49
CA ILE A 52 1.47 -9.01 7.12
C ILE A 52 0.68 -7.89 6.45
N CYS A 53 1.25 -7.24 5.44
CA CYS A 53 0.57 -6.26 4.60
C CYS A 53 -0.58 -6.89 3.83
N GLY A 54 -0.40 -8.14 3.34
CA GLY A 54 -1.40 -8.90 2.60
C GLY A 54 -1.59 -8.45 1.14
N ASP A 55 -1.14 -7.25 0.77
CA ASP A 55 -1.02 -6.78 -0.62
C ASP A 55 0.32 -6.04 -0.79
N CYS A 56 1.43 -6.66 -0.34
CA CYS A 56 2.76 -6.05 -0.37
C CYS A 56 3.29 -5.91 -1.80
N HIS A 57 3.02 -4.78 -2.46
CA HIS A 57 3.50 -4.48 -3.80
C HIS A 57 4.28 -3.17 -3.81
N LEU A 58 5.13 -2.91 -4.81
CA LEU A 58 6.00 -1.71 -4.89
C LEU A 58 5.25 -0.40 -4.56
N GLY A 59 4.02 -0.26 -5.09
CA GLY A 59 3.21 0.92 -4.87
C GLY A 59 2.55 1.07 -3.47
N ASN A 60 2.77 0.12 -2.57
CA ASN A 60 2.31 0.09 -1.17
C ASN A 60 3.49 0.27 -0.20
N LEU A 61 4.69 0.55 -0.73
CA LEU A 61 5.82 1.09 0.01
C LEU A 61 6.04 2.55 -0.38
N GLY A 62 6.56 3.35 0.55
CA GLY A 62 6.83 4.75 0.30
C GLY A 62 7.31 5.51 1.52
N ALA A 63 7.73 6.75 1.28
CA ALA A 63 8.14 7.66 2.34
C ALA A 63 6.94 7.98 3.23
N LEU A 64 7.14 7.89 4.54
CA LEU A 64 6.20 8.24 5.59
C LEU A 64 6.90 9.10 6.62
N SER A 65 6.30 10.24 6.97
CA SER A 65 6.81 11.10 8.05
C SER A 65 6.32 10.64 9.42
N ASP A 66 7.15 10.66 10.45
CA ASP A 66 6.67 10.55 11.84
C ASP A 66 6.13 11.91 12.33
N LEU A 67 5.68 11.95 13.60
CA LEU A 67 5.17 13.17 14.25
C LEU A 67 6.28 14.18 14.60
N GLU A 68 7.54 13.75 14.64
CA GLU A 68 8.71 14.61 14.88
C GLU A 68 9.30 15.18 13.58
N GLY A 69 8.77 14.74 12.43
CA GLY A 69 9.16 15.19 11.10
C GLY A 69 10.26 14.35 10.43
N GLY A 70 10.73 13.29 11.07
CA GLY A 70 11.59 12.26 10.48
C GLY A 70 10.86 11.51 9.36
N VAL A 71 11.60 11.04 8.34
CA VAL A 71 11.03 10.37 7.16
C VAL A 71 11.72 9.05 6.92
N ALA A 72 10.94 7.98 6.81
CA ALA A 72 11.43 6.63 6.49
C ALA A 72 10.59 6.01 5.37
N ILE A 73 11.19 5.11 4.58
CA ILE A 73 10.42 4.28 3.65
C ILE A 73 9.81 3.12 4.45
N GLN A 74 8.48 3.02 4.43
CA GLN A 74 7.73 2.00 5.16
C GLN A 74 6.56 1.48 4.32
N ILE A 75 5.93 0.40 4.78
CA ILE A 75 4.66 -0.08 4.24
C ILE A 75 3.56 0.93 4.61
N ARG A 76 2.70 1.27 3.65
CA ARG A 76 1.75 2.39 3.77
C ARG A 76 0.31 2.05 3.39
N ASP A 77 0.02 0.85 2.92
CA ASP A 77 -1.35 0.40 2.67
C ASP A 77 -1.60 -0.92 3.40
N PHE A 78 -2.67 -0.95 4.18
CA PHE A 78 -2.97 -2.02 5.14
C PHE A 78 -4.41 -2.53 4.99
N ASP A 79 -5.08 -2.24 3.87
CA ASP A 79 -6.45 -2.71 3.61
C ASP A 79 -6.60 -4.23 3.78
N GLN A 80 -5.60 -4.96 3.28
CA GLN A 80 -5.56 -6.42 3.23
C GLN A 80 -4.76 -7.01 4.40
N THR A 81 -4.41 -6.19 5.41
CA THR A 81 -3.59 -6.66 6.51
C THR A 81 -4.31 -7.71 7.34
N VAL A 82 -3.59 -8.77 7.65
CA VAL A 82 -4.02 -9.90 8.48
C VAL A 82 -2.82 -10.41 9.28
N ILE A 83 -3.08 -11.19 10.32
CA ILE A 83 -2.04 -12.05 10.91
C ILE A 83 -1.96 -13.30 10.02
N GLY A 84 -0.86 -13.46 9.27
CA GLY A 84 -0.70 -14.47 8.23
C GLY A 84 0.76 -14.95 8.12
N ASN A 85 1.08 -15.62 7.01
CA ASN A 85 2.43 -16.10 6.74
C ASN A 85 3.30 -14.97 6.14
N PRO A 86 4.43 -14.59 6.78
CA PRO A 86 5.35 -13.57 6.26
C PRO A 86 5.87 -13.85 4.83
N ALA A 87 5.87 -15.10 4.37
CA ALA A 87 6.24 -15.45 3.00
C ALA A 87 5.32 -14.81 1.95
N ASP A 88 4.03 -14.62 2.26
CA ASP A 88 3.04 -14.11 1.32
C ASP A 88 3.41 -12.71 0.82
N ASP A 89 3.87 -11.85 1.72
CA ASP A 89 4.33 -10.51 1.39
C ASP A 89 5.62 -10.51 0.55
N LEU A 90 6.51 -11.48 0.76
CA LEU A 90 7.71 -11.66 -0.07
C LEU A 90 7.34 -12.08 -1.50
N VAL A 91 6.44 -13.06 -1.65
CA VAL A 91 5.97 -13.52 -2.97
C VAL A 91 5.22 -12.38 -3.67
N ARG A 92 4.32 -11.68 -2.96
CA ARG A 92 3.54 -10.57 -3.51
C ARG A 92 4.44 -9.42 -4.00
N LEU A 93 5.47 -9.09 -3.23
CA LEU A 93 6.43 -8.05 -3.59
C LEU A 93 7.32 -8.50 -4.76
N GLY A 94 7.76 -9.76 -4.75
CA GLY A 94 8.49 -10.38 -5.84
C GLY A 94 7.72 -10.32 -7.17
N LEU A 95 6.44 -10.71 -7.17
CA LEU A 95 5.55 -10.59 -8.33
C LEU A 95 5.40 -9.14 -8.81
N SER A 96 5.24 -8.20 -7.87
CA SER A 96 5.13 -6.78 -8.20
C SER A 96 6.41 -6.24 -8.85
N LEU A 97 7.58 -6.65 -8.38
CA LEU A 97 8.87 -6.21 -8.94
C LEU A 97 9.15 -6.88 -10.28
N ALA A 98 8.85 -8.17 -10.40
CA ALA A 98 9.09 -8.91 -11.63
C ALA A 98 8.17 -8.43 -12.79
N SER A 99 6.92 -8.07 -12.50
CA SER A 99 6.04 -7.42 -13.48
C SER A 99 6.51 -6.01 -13.89
N ALA A 100 7.16 -5.27 -12.98
CA ALA A 100 7.78 -3.99 -13.31
C ALA A 100 9.03 -4.14 -14.18
N ILE A 101 9.83 -5.19 -13.96
CA ILE A 101 10.99 -5.56 -14.81
C ILE A 101 10.52 -5.88 -16.23
N ARG A 102 9.47 -6.70 -16.37
CA ARG A 102 8.84 -7.01 -17.67
C ARG A 102 8.34 -5.75 -18.37
N SER A 103 7.64 -4.87 -17.64
CA SER A 103 7.16 -3.59 -18.18
C SER A 103 8.29 -2.61 -18.56
N SER A 104 9.52 -2.87 -18.11
CA SER A 104 10.73 -2.07 -18.42
C SER A 104 11.62 -2.71 -19.49
N ASP A 105 11.15 -3.77 -20.16
CA ASP A 105 11.89 -4.53 -21.19
C ASP A 105 13.26 -5.07 -20.72
N LEU A 106 13.35 -5.41 -19.42
CA LEU A 106 14.59 -5.91 -18.85
C LEU A 106 14.73 -7.44 -19.03
N PRO A 107 15.95 -7.96 -19.27
CA PRO A 107 16.20 -9.39 -19.44
C PRO A 107 15.83 -10.22 -18.21
N GLY A 108 15.42 -11.48 -18.42
CA GLY A 108 14.98 -12.40 -17.35
C GLY A 108 16.02 -12.65 -16.25
N VAL A 109 17.32 -12.59 -16.58
CA VAL A 109 18.41 -12.64 -15.58
C VAL A 109 18.31 -11.52 -14.53
N THR A 110 17.72 -10.37 -14.90
CA THR A 110 17.46 -9.30 -13.95
C THR A 110 16.42 -9.71 -12.91
N THR A 111 15.41 -10.51 -13.28
CA THR A 111 14.42 -11.04 -12.34
C THR A 111 15.05 -11.97 -11.32
N ALA A 112 15.93 -12.88 -11.75
CA ALA A 112 16.63 -13.81 -10.86
C ALA A 112 17.47 -13.04 -9.83
N HIS A 113 18.34 -12.15 -10.30
CA HIS A 113 19.13 -11.30 -9.39
C HIS A 113 18.26 -10.40 -8.52
N MET A 114 17.10 -9.94 -9.01
CA MET A 114 16.18 -9.13 -8.22
C MET A 114 15.62 -9.94 -7.04
N LEU A 115 15.19 -11.18 -7.25
CA LEU A 115 14.65 -12.04 -6.20
C LEU A 115 15.72 -12.44 -5.17
N ASP A 116 16.94 -12.74 -5.62
CA ASP A 116 18.11 -12.92 -4.74
C ASP A 116 18.30 -11.72 -3.81
N ASN A 117 18.27 -10.52 -4.40
CA ASN A 117 18.49 -9.29 -3.67
C ASN A 117 17.34 -8.99 -2.70
N LEU A 118 16.10 -9.22 -3.12
CA LEU A 118 14.91 -9.08 -2.28
C LEU A 118 15.02 -9.94 -1.03
N LEU A 119 15.27 -11.24 -1.20
CA LEU A 119 15.38 -12.16 -0.07
C LEU A 119 16.59 -11.87 0.81
N ALA A 120 17.76 -11.57 0.20
CA ALA A 120 18.95 -11.21 0.96
C ALA A 120 18.75 -9.93 1.78
N GLY A 121 17.98 -8.96 1.28
CA GLY A 121 17.58 -7.78 2.02
C GLY A 121 16.67 -8.12 3.20
N TYR A 122 15.67 -8.97 2.97
CA TYR A 122 14.73 -9.42 3.99
C TYR A 122 15.43 -10.17 5.14
N ILE A 123 16.28 -11.15 4.82
CA ILE A 123 16.98 -11.97 5.83
C ILE A 123 17.95 -11.13 6.67
N LYS A 124 18.64 -10.16 6.03
CA LYS A 124 19.59 -9.28 6.73
C LYS A 124 18.92 -8.18 7.55
N ALA A 125 17.60 -8.04 7.46
CA ALA A 125 16.88 -7.09 8.29
C ALA A 125 17.11 -7.43 9.77
N ALA A 126 17.45 -6.40 10.54
CA ALA A 126 17.54 -6.48 11.98
C ALA A 126 16.43 -5.62 12.58
N PRO A 127 15.85 -6.02 13.72
CA PRO A 127 14.99 -5.12 14.49
C PRO A 127 15.73 -3.80 14.71
N SER A 128 15.12 -2.68 14.30
CA SER A 128 15.59 -1.32 14.59
C SER A 128 16.81 -0.79 13.82
N SER A 129 17.27 -1.41 12.73
CA SER A 129 18.42 -0.88 11.95
C SER A 129 18.09 0.29 11.01
N GLY A 130 16.80 0.56 10.72
CA GLY A 130 16.38 1.65 9.86
C GLY A 130 17.05 1.58 8.49
N ALA A 131 16.56 0.70 7.60
CA ALA A 131 17.16 0.41 6.30
C ALA A 131 17.75 1.65 5.60
N ARG A 132 19.09 1.75 5.54
CA ARG A 132 19.78 2.83 4.81
C ARG A 132 20.08 2.40 3.38
N GLY A 133 19.35 2.94 2.42
CA GLY A 133 19.64 2.76 1.00
C GLY A 133 20.94 3.46 0.55
N SER A 134 21.55 2.98 -0.52
CA SER A 134 22.70 3.64 -1.16
C SER A 134 22.38 5.07 -1.57
N GLU A 135 23.38 5.93 -1.77
CA GLU A 135 23.15 7.32 -2.19
C GLU A 135 22.39 7.41 -3.52
N ASP A 136 22.72 6.55 -4.48
CA ASP A 136 22.01 6.47 -5.77
C ASP A 136 20.56 6.04 -5.60
N LEU A 137 20.29 5.09 -4.69
CA LEU A 137 18.93 4.69 -4.38
C LEU A 137 18.18 5.83 -3.69
N ARG A 138 18.81 6.57 -2.77
CA ARG A 138 18.21 7.76 -2.16
C ARG A 138 17.87 8.82 -3.20
N LYS A 139 18.74 9.06 -4.20
CA LYS A 139 18.46 9.96 -5.33
C LYS A 139 17.29 9.45 -6.18
N LEU A 140 17.23 8.16 -6.48
CA LEU A 140 16.13 7.53 -7.22
C LEU A 140 14.79 7.69 -6.47
N LEU A 141 14.78 7.35 -5.17
CA LEU A 141 13.60 7.47 -4.31
C LEU A 141 13.16 8.93 -4.18
N LYS A 142 14.09 9.88 -4.00
CA LYS A 142 13.77 11.32 -4.01
C LYS A 142 13.13 11.77 -5.33
N ARG A 143 13.66 11.34 -6.49
CA ARG A 143 13.08 11.67 -7.81
C ARG A 143 11.68 11.04 -7.99
N ALA A 144 11.53 9.77 -7.63
CA ALA A 144 10.26 9.04 -7.68
C ALA A 144 9.19 9.73 -6.81
N ALA A 145 9.61 10.23 -5.65
CA ALA A 145 8.76 10.96 -4.75
C ALA A 145 8.40 12.35 -5.30
N HIS A 146 9.38 13.16 -5.73
CA HIS A 146 9.16 14.54 -6.22
C HIS A 146 8.19 14.64 -7.42
N ARG A 147 8.15 13.64 -8.31
CA ARG A 147 7.30 13.63 -9.52
C ARG A 147 5.79 13.84 -9.25
N ARG A 148 5.32 13.65 -8.01
CA ARG A 148 3.89 13.75 -7.67
C ARG A 148 3.49 14.94 -6.80
N TRP A 149 4.44 15.63 -6.18
CA TRP A 149 4.12 16.73 -5.26
C TRP A 149 3.47 17.93 -5.98
N HIS A 150 3.99 18.31 -7.15
CA HIS A 150 3.37 19.31 -8.05
C HIS A 150 1.92 18.99 -8.46
N ASN A 151 1.46 17.73 -8.31
CA ASN A 151 0.12 17.29 -8.70
C ASN A 151 -0.85 17.07 -7.53
N LEU A 152 -0.36 17.15 -6.28
CA LEU A 152 -1.13 16.92 -5.05
C LEU A 152 -1.32 18.24 -4.31
N ALA A 153 -1.97 19.21 -4.97
CA ALA A 153 -2.77 20.34 -4.45
C ALA A 153 -2.37 21.11 -3.16
N LEU A 154 -1.31 20.77 -2.43
CA LEU A 154 -0.94 21.34 -1.13
C LEU A 154 -0.12 22.62 -1.30
N GLU A 155 0.71 22.73 -2.36
CA GLU A 155 1.26 24.02 -2.81
C GLU A 155 0.15 25.05 -3.13
N ARG A 156 -1.09 24.60 -3.38
CA ARG A 156 -2.24 25.50 -3.62
C ARG A 156 -3.06 25.81 -2.36
N PHE A 157 -2.89 25.05 -1.27
CA PHE A 157 -3.63 25.28 -0.02
C PHE A 157 -2.91 26.25 0.93
N GLU A 158 -1.72 26.74 0.58
CA GLU A 158 -1.02 27.82 1.29
C GLU A 158 -1.68 29.21 1.12
N GLY A 159 -2.76 29.32 0.35
CA GLY A 159 -3.50 30.56 0.18
C GLY A 159 -5.00 30.34 0.04
N GLN A 160 -5.79 30.95 0.94
CA GLN A 160 -7.24 31.29 0.89
C GLN A 160 -8.28 30.26 0.36
N GLN A 161 -7.91 29.09 -0.18
CA GLN A 161 -8.80 28.21 -0.92
C GLN A 161 -9.61 27.34 0.05
N LYS A 162 -10.91 27.66 0.19
CA LYS A 162 -11.83 27.02 1.16
C LYS A 162 -12.46 25.71 0.65
N GLN A 163 -12.13 25.27 -0.57
CA GLN A 163 -12.81 24.15 -1.24
C GLN A 163 -11.82 23.26 -1.98
N LEU A 164 -12.13 21.95 -2.05
CA LEU A 164 -11.38 20.99 -2.85
C LEU A 164 -11.70 21.19 -4.35
N PRO A 165 -10.72 21.09 -5.26
CA PRO A 165 -10.97 21.26 -6.69
C PRO A 165 -11.94 20.18 -7.19
N ARG A 166 -12.95 20.54 -8.00
CA ARG A 166 -13.84 19.56 -8.63
C ARG A 166 -13.29 19.16 -9.99
N ASN A 167 -12.77 17.95 -10.09
CA ASN A 167 -12.06 17.48 -11.28
C ASN A 167 -12.13 15.95 -11.42
N ARG A 168 -11.37 15.36 -12.35
CA ARG A 168 -11.35 13.90 -12.60
C ARG A 168 -10.96 13.05 -11.39
N ARG A 169 -10.34 13.63 -10.34
CA ARG A 169 -9.94 12.94 -9.09
C ARG A 169 -10.88 13.22 -7.91
N PHE A 170 -11.51 14.39 -7.88
CA PHE A 170 -12.35 14.84 -6.77
C PHE A 170 -13.73 15.19 -7.31
N TRP A 171 -14.65 14.25 -7.12
CA TRP A 171 -16.03 14.40 -7.58
C TRP A 171 -16.90 15.05 -6.51
N PRO A 172 -17.93 15.82 -6.91
CA PRO A 172 -18.89 16.34 -5.96
C PRO A 172 -19.59 15.19 -5.22
N LEU A 173 -19.83 15.39 -3.92
CA LEU A 173 -20.67 14.53 -3.11
C LEU A 173 -22.14 14.85 -3.34
N HIS A 174 -23.00 13.84 -3.28
CA HIS A 174 -24.44 14.09 -3.17
C HIS A 174 -24.78 14.62 -1.78
N HIS A 175 -25.95 15.25 -1.64
CA HIS A 175 -26.35 15.89 -0.40
C HIS A 175 -26.31 14.96 0.83
N PRO A 176 -26.81 13.70 0.76
CA PRO A 176 -26.71 12.77 1.90
C PRO A 176 -25.25 12.45 2.26
N GLU A 177 -24.42 12.10 1.27
CA GLU A 177 -22.99 11.81 1.48
C GLU A 177 -22.26 12.99 2.13
N ARG A 178 -22.51 14.22 1.65
CA ARG A 178 -21.90 15.43 2.20
C ARG A 178 -22.31 15.66 3.65
N SER A 179 -23.59 15.44 3.97
CA SER A 179 -24.10 15.59 5.34
C SER A 179 -23.42 14.61 6.29
N GLN A 180 -23.30 13.35 5.89
CA GLN A 180 -22.69 12.30 6.71
C GLN A 180 -21.20 12.51 6.92
N VAL A 181 -20.46 12.82 5.85
CA VAL A 181 -19.02 13.11 5.95
C VAL A 181 -18.78 14.33 6.85
N ARG A 182 -19.65 15.35 6.77
CA ARG A 182 -19.59 16.50 7.67
C ARG A 182 -19.79 16.10 9.13
N THR A 183 -20.86 15.37 9.44
CA THR A 183 -21.16 14.92 10.81
C THR A 183 -20.03 14.05 11.35
N PHE A 184 -19.53 13.12 10.56
CA PHE A 184 -18.38 12.28 10.89
C PHE A 184 -17.15 13.13 11.24
N CYS A 185 -16.77 14.07 10.38
CA CYS A 185 -15.60 14.93 10.60
C CYS A 185 -15.75 15.88 11.80
N GLN A 186 -16.97 16.22 12.22
CA GLN A 186 -17.21 17.11 13.36
C GLN A 186 -16.91 16.43 14.71
N VAL A 187 -17.02 15.11 14.79
CA VAL A 187 -16.77 14.33 16.01
C VAL A 187 -15.44 13.58 15.99
N LEU A 188 -14.75 13.56 14.84
CA LEU A 188 -13.50 12.87 14.64
C LEU A 188 -12.34 13.55 15.37
N ASP A 189 -11.69 12.82 16.28
CA ASP A 189 -10.44 13.28 16.90
C ASP A 189 -9.28 13.08 15.92
N ILE A 190 -8.82 14.18 15.31
CA ILE A 190 -7.71 14.15 14.35
C ILE A 190 -6.38 14.59 14.93
N SER A 191 -6.26 14.82 16.25
CA SER A 191 -5.05 15.42 16.82
C SER A 191 -3.79 14.58 16.58
N GLY A 192 -3.89 13.25 16.52
CA GLY A 192 -2.73 12.35 16.31
C GLY A 192 -2.35 12.07 14.85
N LEU A 193 -3.00 12.69 13.85
CA LEU A 193 -2.82 12.27 12.45
C LEU A 193 -1.56 12.83 11.76
N THR A 194 -1.08 14.02 12.14
CA THR A 194 0.16 14.65 11.64
C THR A 194 0.80 15.52 12.73
N PRO A 195 2.09 15.92 12.58
CA PRO A 195 2.69 16.92 13.48
C PRO A 195 1.84 18.19 13.61
N GLU A 196 1.26 18.66 12.49
CA GLU A 196 0.42 19.84 12.46
C GLU A 196 -0.89 19.64 13.24
N THR A 197 -1.47 18.44 13.22
CA THR A 197 -2.68 18.17 14.01
C THR A 197 -2.40 18.04 15.50
N GLU A 198 -1.22 17.54 15.86
CA GLU A 198 -0.84 17.28 17.25
C GLU A 198 -0.61 18.58 18.02
N GLN A 199 0.14 19.51 17.42
CA GLN A 199 0.44 20.82 18.01
C GLN A 199 -0.79 21.66 18.34
N HIS A 200 -1.93 21.42 17.67
CA HIS A 200 -3.14 22.23 17.80
C HIS A 200 -4.20 21.60 18.72
N GLY A 201 -3.94 20.39 19.23
CA GLY A 201 -4.81 19.68 20.18
C GLY A 201 -6.18 19.28 19.63
N LYS A 202 -7.02 18.75 20.53
CA LYS A 202 -8.34 18.16 20.18
C LYS A 202 -9.42 19.17 19.80
N LYS A 203 -9.29 20.44 20.18
CA LYS A 203 -10.32 21.48 20.02
C LYS A 203 -9.90 22.51 18.99
N GLY A 204 -10.66 22.64 17.90
CA GLY A 204 -10.51 23.75 16.94
C GLY A 204 -10.37 23.36 15.48
N TRP A 205 -10.79 22.16 15.07
CA TRP A 205 -10.84 21.76 13.67
C TRP A 205 -12.26 21.94 13.11
N GLU A 206 -12.39 22.73 12.05
CA GLU A 206 -13.65 23.02 11.39
C GLU A 206 -13.70 22.32 10.02
N PHE A 207 -14.80 21.64 9.74
CA PHE A 207 -15.06 21.05 8.43
C PHE A 207 -15.30 22.15 7.38
N MET A 208 -14.53 22.11 6.28
CA MET A 208 -14.63 23.08 5.19
C MET A 208 -15.35 22.53 3.96
N ASP A 209 -14.88 21.39 3.46
CA ASP A 209 -15.38 20.80 2.23
C ASP A 209 -15.05 19.30 2.17
N ALA A 210 -15.79 18.56 1.34
CA ALA A 210 -15.46 17.18 1.04
C ALA A 210 -15.81 16.81 -0.42
N ALA A 211 -15.10 15.81 -0.93
CA ALA A 211 -15.27 15.29 -2.28
C ALA A 211 -15.11 13.77 -2.29
N TYR A 212 -15.78 13.09 -3.23
CA TYR A 212 -15.51 11.68 -3.51
C TYR A 212 -14.15 11.57 -4.19
N TRP A 213 -13.24 10.77 -3.63
CA TRP A 213 -11.85 10.70 -4.06
C TRP A 213 -11.60 9.49 -4.97
N ILE A 214 -11.53 9.75 -6.27
CA ILE A 214 -11.14 8.74 -7.26
C ILE A 214 -9.64 8.50 -7.21
N LYS A 215 -9.25 7.43 -6.54
CA LYS A 215 -7.85 7.03 -6.36
C LYS A 215 -7.75 5.51 -6.19
N GLY A 216 -6.64 4.94 -6.64
CA GLY A 216 -6.42 3.49 -6.63
C GLY A 216 -6.92 2.79 -7.89
N CYS A 217 -6.85 1.45 -7.86
CA CYS A 217 -7.41 0.58 -8.90
C CYS A 217 -8.40 -0.40 -8.27
N SER A 218 -7.90 -1.24 -7.35
CA SER A 218 -8.70 -2.20 -6.57
C SER A 218 -9.73 -1.55 -5.65
N SER A 219 -9.43 -0.35 -5.13
CA SER A 219 -10.33 0.40 -4.23
C SER A 219 -11.44 1.19 -4.93
N LEU A 220 -11.51 1.17 -6.27
CA LEU A 220 -12.59 1.84 -7.00
C LEU A 220 -13.91 1.11 -6.76
N GLY A 221 -14.95 1.84 -6.35
CA GLY A 221 -16.26 1.29 -6.00
C GLY A 221 -16.53 1.26 -4.50
N HIS A 222 -15.48 1.33 -3.67
CA HIS A 222 -15.60 1.50 -2.22
C HIS A 222 -15.75 2.97 -1.82
N LEU A 223 -16.21 3.22 -0.59
CA LEU A 223 -16.24 4.56 -0.02
C LEU A 223 -14.82 5.10 0.11
N ARG A 224 -14.59 6.26 -0.50
CA ARG A 224 -13.37 7.02 -0.33
C ARG A 224 -13.64 8.51 -0.46
N PHE A 225 -13.45 9.23 0.62
CA PHE A 225 -13.69 10.67 0.68
C PHE A 225 -12.40 11.42 0.98
N ALA A 226 -12.25 12.58 0.33
CA ALA A 226 -11.32 13.59 0.76
C ALA A 226 -12.09 14.62 1.59
N ALA A 227 -11.64 14.93 2.81
CA ALA A 227 -12.23 15.97 3.64
C ALA A 227 -11.18 17.03 4.00
N LEU A 228 -11.55 18.30 3.84
CA LEU A 228 -10.70 19.45 4.14
C LEU A 228 -11.11 20.03 5.49
N MET A 229 -10.17 20.05 6.43
CA MET A 229 -10.35 20.58 7.79
C MET A 229 -9.49 21.84 7.96
N ARG A 230 -10.02 22.82 8.70
CA ARG A 230 -9.32 24.06 9.05
C ARG A 230 -9.11 24.14 10.56
N GLY A 231 -7.86 24.23 10.97
CA GLY A 231 -7.44 24.47 12.35
C GLY A 231 -7.26 25.96 12.66
N LYS A 232 -6.78 26.26 13.87
CA LYS A 232 -6.33 27.62 14.26
C LYS A 232 -5.22 28.12 13.34
N HIS A 233 -5.02 29.45 13.29
CA HIS A 233 -4.02 30.11 12.44
C HIS A 233 -4.07 29.72 10.95
N ARG A 234 -5.27 29.38 10.44
CA ARG A 234 -5.52 28.98 9.05
C ARG A 234 -4.75 27.73 8.60
N ARG A 235 -4.31 26.88 9.54
CA ARG A 235 -3.72 25.57 9.21
C ARG A 235 -4.78 24.67 8.57
N MET A 236 -4.38 23.93 7.56
CA MET A 236 -5.28 23.06 6.79
C MET A 236 -4.83 21.61 6.95
N ALA A 237 -5.79 20.69 7.08
CA ALA A 237 -5.54 19.26 7.04
C ALA A 237 -6.43 18.61 5.97
N LEU A 238 -5.83 17.75 5.14
CA LEU A 238 -6.55 16.97 4.13
C LEU A 238 -6.65 15.52 4.60
N LEU A 239 -7.86 15.06 4.86
CA LEU A 239 -8.15 13.70 5.31
C LEU A 239 -8.46 12.77 4.13
N ASP A 240 -7.87 11.57 4.12
CA ASP A 240 -8.23 10.41 3.28
C ASP A 240 -9.07 9.49 4.16
N ILE A 241 -10.40 9.52 3.96
CA ILE A 241 -11.36 8.66 4.65
C ILE A 241 -11.64 7.48 3.72
N LYS A 242 -11.39 6.26 4.17
CA LYS A 242 -11.45 5.06 3.32
C LYS A 242 -12.24 3.95 4.02
N GLU A 243 -13.10 3.28 3.25
CA GLU A 243 -13.79 2.07 3.69
C GLU A 243 -12.78 0.98 4.07
N ALA A 244 -12.99 0.35 5.22
CA ALA A 244 -12.28 -0.87 5.60
C ALA A 244 -13.14 -2.08 5.26
N THR A 245 -12.77 -2.83 4.23
CA THR A 245 -13.51 -4.02 3.80
C THR A 245 -12.97 -5.28 4.47
N ALA A 246 -13.64 -6.41 4.28
CA ALA A 246 -13.03 -7.71 4.59
C ALA A 246 -11.70 -7.87 3.83
N ALA A 247 -10.71 -8.50 4.48
CA ALA A 247 -9.45 -8.84 3.83
C ALA A 247 -9.67 -10.11 3.00
N ALA A 248 -9.12 -10.11 1.80
CA ALA A 248 -9.03 -11.29 0.95
C ALA A 248 -7.73 -12.09 1.21
N ALA A 249 -6.73 -11.48 1.84
CA ALA A 249 -5.53 -12.17 2.28
C ALA A 249 -5.87 -13.24 3.35
N PRO A 250 -5.32 -14.46 3.24
CA PRO A 250 -5.60 -15.54 4.17
C PRO A 250 -4.96 -15.24 5.54
N SER A 251 -5.75 -15.38 6.61
CA SER A 251 -5.25 -15.30 7.98
C SER A 251 -4.79 -16.67 8.48
N ALA A 252 -3.78 -16.70 9.34
CA ALA A 252 -3.36 -17.93 10.00
C ALA A 252 -4.52 -18.56 10.79
N ARG A 253 -4.63 -19.90 10.79
CA ARG A 253 -5.78 -20.67 11.31
C ARG A 253 -6.23 -20.32 12.73
N ARG A 254 -5.31 -19.89 13.60
CA ARG A 254 -5.56 -19.55 15.01
C ARG A 254 -5.35 -18.06 15.33
N ALA A 255 -5.23 -17.23 14.31
CA ALA A 255 -5.05 -15.78 14.49
C ALA A 255 -6.30 -15.16 15.13
N GLN A 256 -6.08 -14.38 16.18
CA GLN A 256 -7.13 -13.52 16.74
C GLN A 256 -7.13 -12.18 16.00
N MET A 257 -8.16 -11.97 15.19
CA MET A 257 -8.31 -10.77 14.38
C MET A 257 -9.31 -9.80 15.03
N PRO A 258 -9.07 -8.47 14.96
CA PRO A 258 -10.09 -7.49 15.35
C PRO A 258 -11.38 -7.70 14.55
N GLY A 259 -12.52 -7.68 15.25
CA GLY A 259 -13.84 -7.88 14.63
C GLY A 259 -14.23 -6.74 13.69
N ASN A 260 -13.83 -5.50 14.01
CA ASN A 260 -14.02 -4.36 13.14
C ASN A 260 -12.88 -4.23 12.11
N HIS A 261 -13.22 -4.13 10.83
CA HIS A 261 -12.21 -4.05 9.76
C HIS A 261 -11.34 -2.79 9.81
N ALA A 262 -11.86 -1.65 10.26
CA ALA A 262 -11.04 -0.44 10.40
C ALA A 262 -10.02 -0.58 11.54
N GLU A 263 -10.41 -1.25 12.62
CA GLU A 263 -9.51 -1.57 13.73
C GLU A 263 -8.44 -2.57 13.29
N ARG A 264 -8.78 -3.57 12.46
CA ARG A 264 -7.81 -4.47 11.81
C ARG A 264 -6.75 -3.71 11.04
N VAL A 265 -7.17 -2.79 10.17
CA VAL A 265 -6.26 -1.95 9.37
C VAL A 265 -5.31 -1.16 10.27
N ARG A 266 -5.83 -0.53 11.33
CA ARG A 266 -5.02 0.23 12.30
C ARG A 266 -4.06 -0.67 13.08
N ALA A 267 -4.50 -1.85 13.52
CA ALA A 267 -3.68 -2.80 14.26
C ALA A 267 -2.49 -3.28 13.43
N GLY A 268 -2.72 -3.68 12.17
CA GLY A 268 -1.64 -4.04 11.25
C GLY A 268 -0.68 -2.87 10.97
N ALA A 269 -1.21 -1.65 10.78
CA ALA A 269 -0.38 -0.46 10.60
C ALA A 269 0.53 -0.18 11.81
N ARG A 270 0.01 -0.32 13.03
CA ARG A 270 0.79 -0.19 14.28
C ARG A 270 1.88 -1.26 14.40
N ALA A 271 1.57 -2.49 14.02
CA ALA A 271 2.53 -3.59 14.08
C ALA A 271 3.70 -3.42 13.09
N MET A 272 3.41 -2.94 11.87
CA MET A 272 4.36 -2.96 10.76
C MET A 272 4.97 -1.61 10.36
N SER A 273 4.32 -0.48 10.68
CA SER A 273 4.67 0.85 10.13
C SER A 273 4.72 1.91 11.24
N PRO A 274 5.88 2.07 11.91
CA PRO A 274 6.03 2.98 13.04
C PRO A 274 5.63 4.42 12.76
N ASN A 275 5.87 4.91 11.53
CA ASN A 275 5.57 6.29 11.16
C ASN A 275 4.13 6.46 10.69
N LEU A 276 3.31 5.40 10.66
CA LEU A 276 1.93 5.45 10.21
C LEU A 276 0.91 4.94 11.24
N GLY A 277 1.29 3.96 12.08
CA GLY A 277 0.37 3.25 12.96
C GLY A 277 -0.51 4.15 13.82
N ASP A 278 0.07 5.12 14.52
CA ASP A 278 -0.66 6.05 15.37
C ASP A 278 -1.26 7.25 14.63
N ARG A 279 -0.91 7.40 13.35
CA ARG A 279 -1.46 8.40 12.42
C ARG A 279 -2.70 7.88 11.69
N MET A 280 -3.49 7.04 12.35
CA MET A 280 -4.75 6.49 11.84
C MET A 280 -5.86 6.55 12.89
N VAL A 281 -7.06 6.96 12.46
CA VAL A 281 -8.27 6.97 13.30
C VAL A 281 -9.34 6.11 12.65
N CYS A 282 -10.03 5.30 13.45
CA CYS A 282 -11.13 4.45 12.99
C CYS A 282 -12.47 5.14 13.28
N GLY A 283 -13.49 4.83 12.49
CA GLY A 283 -14.87 5.22 12.76
C GLY A 283 -15.83 4.57 11.79
N GLU A 284 -17.01 5.16 11.63
CA GLU A 284 -18.08 4.57 10.82
C GLU A 284 -18.84 5.65 10.05
N ILE A 285 -19.21 5.35 8.80
CA ILE A 285 -20.09 6.17 7.97
C ILE A 285 -21.13 5.23 7.35
N GLU A 286 -22.42 5.47 7.60
CA GLU A 286 -23.54 4.64 7.11
C GLU A 286 -23.40 3.14 7.45
N GLY A 287 -23.02 2.79 8.67
CA GLY A 287 -22.83 1.38 9.05
C GLY A 287 -21.56 0.74 8.47
N LYS A 288 -20.77 1.48 7.67
CA LYS A 288 -19.53 0.98 7.07
C LYS A 288 -18.33 1.41 7.90
N PRO A 289 -17.48 0.47 8.34
CA PRO A 289 -16.25 0.82 9.04
C PRO A 289 -15.33 1.58 8.09
N VAL A 290 -14.82 2.71 8.56
CA VAL A 290 -13.87 3.55 7.85
C VAL A 290 -12.63 3.81 8.69
N PHE A 291 -11.52 4.04 8.03
CA PHE A 291 -10.32 4.54 8.66
C PHE A 291 -9.86 5.83 7.97
N VAL A 292 -9.25 6.70 8.75
CA VAL A 292 -8.90 8.06 8.37
C VAL A 292 -7.40 8.26 8.54
N ARG A 293 -6.80 8.86 7.52
CA ARG A 293 -5.43 9.34 7.54
C ARG A 293 -5.40 10.80 7.13
N ALA A 294 -4.51 11.59 7.70
CA ALA A 294 -4.20 12.90 7.16
C ALA A 294 -3.05 12.78 6.15
N ILE A 295 -3.22 13.41 4.98
CA ILE A 295 -2.21 13.43 3.93
C ILE A 295 -1.11 14.40 4.34
N SER A 296 0.04 13.86 4.74
CA SER A 296 1.25 14.68 4.90
C SER A 296 1.86 14.98 3.52
N PRO A 297 2.32 16.21 3.26
CA PRO A 297 3.10 16.53 2.06
C PRO A 297 4.35 15.65 1.88
N ARG A 298 4.86 15.09 2.99
CA ARG A 298 6.04 14.22 3.03
C ARG A 298 5.71 12.73 2.84
N ASP A 299 4.43 12.36 2.81
CA ASP A 299 4.00 10.98 2.55
C ASP A 299 3.96 10.71 1.03
N MET A 300 4.87 9.87 0.53
CA MET A 300 5.11 9.74 -0.91
C MET A 300 5.14 8.28 -1.35
N LYS A 301 4.32 7.92 -2.34
CA LYS A 301 4.33 6.60 -2.96
C LYS A 301 5.52 6.47 -3.91
N LEU A 302 6.14 5.28 -3.94
CA LEU A 302 7.11 4.95 -4.97
C LEU A 302 6.39 4.63 -6.28
N GLU A 303 6.64 5.44 -7.30
CA GLU A 303 6.27 5.17 -8.69
C GLU A 303 7.54 5.22 -9.53
N ILE A 304 7.82 4.12 -10.24
CA ILE A 304 9.06 3.95 -10.99
C ILE A 304 8.68 3.49 -12.39
N ASP A 305 9.04 4.29 -13.40
CA ASP A 305 8.63 4.06 -14.78
C ASP A 305 9.63 3.18 -15.54
N ARG A 306 10.93 3.42 -15.37
CA ARG A 306 12.01 2.64 -15.97
C ARG A 306 13.14 2.46 -14.97
N LEU A 307 13.59 1.22 -14.82
CA LEU A 307 14.72 0.86 -13.97
C LEU A 307 15.86 0.31 -14.82
N THR A 308 17.10 0.59 -14.44
CA THR A 308 18.24 -0.22 -14.91
C THR A 308 18.36 -1.49 -14.07
N SER A 309 19.00 -2.54 -14.60
CA SER A 309 19.21 -3.79 -13.84
C SER A 309 19.88 -3.57 -12.47
N ARG A 310 20.85 -2.64 -12.38
CA ARG A 310 21.53 -2.30 -11.11
C ARG A 310 20.58 -1.61 -10.13
N GLN A 311 19.75 -0.68 -10.61
CA GLN A 311 18.76 0.01 -9.78
C GLN A 311 17.70 -0.96 -9.27
N THR A 312 17.22 -1.88 -10.11
CA THR A 312 16.26 -2.92 -9.73
C THR A 312 16.78 -3.78 -8.57
N GLN A 313 18.02 -4.27 -8.66
CA GLN A 313 18.62 -5.08 -7.60
C GLN A 313 18.79 -4.31 -6.30
N ALA A 314 19.30 -3.08 -6.37
CA ALA A 314 19.47 -2.23 -5.19
C ALA A 314 18.12 -1.89 -4.53
N LEU A 315 17.11 -1.59 -5.33
CA LEU A 315 15.75 -1.33 -4.87
C LEU A 315 15.16 -2.58 -4.20
N ALA A 316 15.24 -3.74 -4.84
CA ALA A 316 14.69 -4.98 -4.30
C ALA A 316 15.31 -5.35 -2.96
N ARG A 317 16.64 -5.23 -2.82
CA ARG A 317 17.32 -5.42 -1.53
C ARG A 317 16.81 -4.47 -0.45
N HIS A 318 16.64 -3.19 -0.79
CA HIS A 318 16.16 -2.21 0.16
C HIS A 318 14.70 -2.46 0.57
N LEU A 319 13.82 -2.76 -0.39
CA LEU A 319 12.41 -3.09 -0.10
C LEU A 319 12.30 -4.38 0.71
N GLY A 320 13.13 -5.39 0.41
CA GLY A 320 13.25 -6.61 1.21
C GLY A 320 13.61 -6.30 2.66
N SER A 321 14.60 -5.43 2.88
CA SER A 321 14.97 -4.98 4.23
C SER A 321 13.83 -4.28 4.96
N ILE A 322 13.04 -3.44 4.27
CA ILE A 322 11.90 -2.73 4.88
C ILE A 322 10.81 -3.71 5.32
N VAL A 323 10.45 -4.68 4.46
CA VAL A 323 9.46 -5.71 4.81
C VAL A 323 10.00 -6.62 5.91
N GLY A 324 11.28 -6.98 5.85
CA GLY A 324 11.96 -7.77 6.89
C GLY A 324 11.94 -7.06 8.24
N GLU A 325 12.23 -5.75 8.29
CA GLU A 325 12.16 -4.94 9.51
C GLU A 325 10.73 -4.86 10.06
N ALA A 326 9.73 -4.75 9.18
CA ALA A 326 8.31 -4.72 9.55
C ALA A 326 7.82 -6.04 10.16
N HIS A 327 8.35 -7.18 9.72
CA HIS A 327 8.03 -8.49 10.30
C HIS A 327 8.87 -8.78 11.54
N ALA A 328 10.19 -8.56 11.49
CA ALA A 328 11.12 -8.84 12.58
C ALA A 328 10.78 -8.11 13.87
N ARG A 329 10.28 -6.87 13.79
CA ARG A 329 9.90 -6.07 14.96
C ARG A 329 8.72 -6.65 15.77
N GLN A 330 8.00 -7.63 15.22
CA GLN A 330 6.87 -8.29 15.86
C GLN A 330 7.27 -9.62 16.53
N MET A 331 8.54 -10.02 16.37
CA MET A 331 9.07 -11.32 16.80
C MET A 331 10.23 -11.10 17.76
N ASP A 332 10.49 -12.09 18.61
CA ASP A 332 11.76 -12.11 19.31
C ASP A 332 12.92 -12.50 18.38
N VAL A 333 14.15 -12.36 18.89
CA VAL A 333 15.35 -12.64 18.10
C VAL A 333 15.48 -14.13 17.74
N ALA A 334 14.99 -15.04 18.58
CA ALA A 334 15.07 -16.48 18.34
C ALA A 334 14.10 -16.91 17.22
N ASP A 335 12.86 -16.43 17.27
CA ASP A 335 11.83 -16.63 16.25
C ASP A 335 12.26 -16.06 14.90
N TRP A 336 12.79 -14.83 14.88
CA TRP A 336 13.31 -14.22 13.65
C TRP A 336 14.46 -15.04 13.05
N ARG A 337 15.39 -15.54 13.89
CA ARG A 337 16.50 -16.40 13.44
C ARG A 337 16.01 -17.77 12.97
N CYS A 338 14.95 -18.31 13.57
CA CYS A 338 14.33 -19.55 13.12
C CYS A 338 13.70 -19.34 11.73
N TRP A 339 12.89 -18.29 11.59
CA TRP A 339 12.20 -17.95 10.36
C TRP A 339 13.17 -17.69 9.19
N THR A 340 14.20 -16.88 9.40
CA THR A 340 15.17 -16.56 8.34
C THR A 340 16.04 -17.75 7.94
N ARG A 341 16.27 -18.71 8.85
CA ARG A 341 16.89 -20.01 8.51
C ARG A 341 15.96 -20.86 7.65
N GLU A 342 14.69 -20.97 8.01
CA GLU A 342 13.69 -21.70 7.22
C GLU A 342 13.61 -21.19 5.77
N LEU A 343 13.54 -19.86 5.60
CA LEU A 343 13.57 -19.21 4.29
C LEU A 343 14.82 -19.55 3.46
N SER A 344 15.95 -19.77 4.13
CA SER A 344 17.24 -20.10 3.50
C SER A 344 17.39 -21.60 3.23
N HIS A 345 16.83 -22.47 4.08
CA HIS A 345 16.91 -23.93 3.97
C HIS A 345 15.97 -24.51 2.92
N ALA A 346 14.89 -23.81 2.58
CA ALA A 346 14.03 -24.14 1.45
C ALA A 346 14.73 -23.95 0.06
N THR A 347 16.07 -24.01 0.02
CA THR A 347 16.91 -23.96 -1.18
C THR A 347 17.19 -25.37 -1.69
N GLY A 348 16.94 -25.61 -2.99
CA GLY A 348 17.61 -26.70 -3.70
C GLY A 348 19.12 -26.41 -3.77
N ALA A 349 19.95 -27.45 -3.70
CA ALA A 349 21.38 -27.42 -3.39
C ALA A 349 22.32 -26.60 -4.31
N ASN A 350 21.84 -25.73 -5.21
CA ASN A 350 22.71 -25.06 -6.18
C ASN A 350 22.26 -23.66 -6.69
N THR A 351 21.33 -22.97 -6.01
CA THR A 351 20.87 -21.64 -6.43
C THR A 351 20.94 -20.61 -5.29
N LYS A 352 21.35 -19.36 -5.62
CA LYS A 352 21.32 -18.24 -4.66
C LYS A 352 19.89 -17.83 -4.29
N THR A 353 18.91 -18.07 -5.16
CA THR A 353 17.48 -17.91 -4.87
C THR A 353 16.92 -19.27 -4.44
N PRO A 354 16.17 -19.35 -3.33
CA PRO A 354 15.42 -20.56 -3.02
C PRO A 354 14.43 -20.90 -4.13
N SER A 355 14.27 -22.19 -4.41
CA SER A 355 13.38 -22.67 -5.47
C SER A 355 11.94 -22.22 -5.24
N TRP A 356 11.48 -22.16 -3.99
CA TRP A 356 10.10 -21.75 -3.66
C TRP A 356 9.79 -20.33 -4.14
N LEU A 357 10.66 -19.34 -3.89
CA LEU A 357 10.39 -17.94 -4.24
C LEU A 357 10.41 -17.73 -5.75
N TRP A 358 11.39 -18.35 -6.42
CA TRP A 358 11.47 -18.31 -7.88
C TRP A 358 10.23 -18.94 -8.51
N THR A 359 9.92 -20.19 -8.16
CA THR A 359 8.78 -20.92 -8.73
C THR A 359 7.46 -20.19 -8.49
N SER A 360 7.24 -19.72 -7.26
CA SER A 360 6.02 -18.96 -6.91
C SER A 360 5.86 -17.70 -7.75
N VAL A 361 6.91 -16.89 -7.88
CA VAL A 361 6.85 -15.63 -8.62
C VAL A 361 6.70 -15.86 -10.12
N ILE A 362 7.35 -16.88 -10.69
CA ILE A 362 7.24 -17.20 -12.12
C ILE A 362 5.86 -17.75 -12.47
N ASP A 363 5.31 -18.65 -11.65
CA ASP A 363 3.98 -19.20 -11.88
C ASP A 363 2.90 -18.11 -11.78
N LEU A 364 3.00 -17.25 -10.76
CA LEU A 364 2.15 -16.07 -10.64
C LEU A 364 2.29 -15.12 -11.82
N LEU A 365 3.51 -14.87 -12.30
CA LEU A 365 3.74 -14.03 -13.48
C LEU A 365 3.08 -14.59 -14.72
N ALA A 366 3.20 -15.90 -14.97
CA ALA A 366 2.58 -16.57 -16.11
C ALA A 366 1.05 -16.48 -16.04
N THR A 367 0.48 -16.78 -14.87
CA THR A 367 -0.97 -16.68 -14.61
C THR A 367 -1.49 -15.25 -14.82
N HIS A 368 -0.76 -14.25 -14.32
CA HIS A 368 -1.14 -12.84 -14.47
C HIS A 368 -0.97 -12.35 -15.91
N GLU A 369 0.04 -12.81 -16.65
CA GLU A 369 0.24 -12.44 -18.04
C GLU A 369 -0.88 -12.96 -18.93
N LEU A 370 -1.26 -14.23 -18.77
CA LEU A 370 -2.39 -14.81 -19.49
C LEU A 370 -3.68 -14.02 -19.22
N ALA A 371 -3.98 -13.76 -17.94
CA ALA A 371 -5.17 -13.00 -17.54
C ALA A 371 -5.13 -11.55 -18.02
N TYR A 372 -3.95 -10.92 -18.07
CA TYR A 372 -3.77 -9.56 -18.59
C TYR A 372 -4.07 -9.47 -20.08
N LEU A 373 -3.54 -10.40 -20.89
CA LEU A 373 -3.77 -10.42 -22.33
C LEU A 373 -5.26 -10.66 -22.66
N ASP A 374 -5.90 -11.59 -21.94
CA ASP A 374 -7.34 -11.82 -22.10
C ASP A 374 -8.16 -10.61 -21.65
N HIS A 375 -7.79 -9.95 -20.55
CA HIS A 375 -8.40 -8.68 -20.13
C HIS A 375 -8.28 -7.59 -21.21
N CYS A 376 -7.09 -7.43 -21.79
CA CYS A 376 -6.87 -6.46 -22.87
C CYS A 376 -7.69 -6.79 -24.11
N ARG A 377 -7.79 -8.08 -24.49
CA ARG A 377 -8.64 -8.53 -25.60
C ARG A 377 -10.11 -8.17 -25.35
N ARG A 378 -10.65 -8.51 -24.18
CA ARG A 378 -12.04 -8.17 -23.81
C ARG A 378 -12.25 -6.66 -23.76
N PHE A 379 -11.30 -5.90 -23.23
CA PHE A 379 -11.35 -4.44 -23.18
C PHE A 379 -11.37 -3.83 -24.59
N ALA A 380 -10.58 -4.36 -25.53
CA ALA A 380 -10.55 -3.90 -26.91
C ALA A 380 -11.84 -4.24 -27.69
N LEU A 381 -12.57 -5.29 -27.31
CA LEU A 381 -13.85 -5.65 -27.93
C LEU A 381 -15.04 -4.87 -27.36
N ALA A 382 -14.91 -4.33 -26.14
CA ALA A 382 -15.98 -3.64 -25.42
C ALA A 382 -15.91 -2.09 -25.52
N ASN A 383 -14.84 -1.54 -26.09
CA ASN A 383 -14.68 -0.11 -26.40
C ASN A 383 -14.49 0.06 -27.90
#